data_AF-A0A7X4DP50-F1
#
_entry.id   AF-A0A7X4DP50-F1
#
_cell.length_a   1.000
_cell.length_b   1.000
_cell.length_c   1.000
_cell.angle_alpha   90.00
_cell.angle_beta   90.00
_cell.angle_gamma   90.00
#
_symmetry.space_group_name_H-M   'P 1'
#
loop_
_entity.id
_entity.type
_entity.pdbx_description
1 polymer ?
#
loop_
_entity_poly.entity_id
_entity_poly.type
_entity_poly.pdbx_seq_one_letter_code
_entity_poly.pdbx_strand_id
1 'polypeptide(L)'
;MSNPHEAVNHSVGEYVREMAHTNGMESFWSMIKRGYIGTFHHFSAKHLQRYVTEFAGRHNMRDLDTLDQMAEIVDGMIDKRLKYRDLVG
;
A
#
# COMPACT_ATOMS: atom_id res chain seq x y z
N MET A 1 -9.61 23.90 -6.01
CA MET A 1 -9.22 23.68 -4.59
C MET A 1 -7.70 23.75 -4.56
N SER A 2 -7.12 24.78 -3.96
CA SER A 2 -5.66 24.84 -3.75
C SER A 2 -5.35 23.89 -2.60
N ASN A 3 -4.66 22.77 -2.87
CA ASN A 3 -4.09 21.95 -1.80
C ASN A 3 -2.81 22.65 -1.34
N PRO A 4 -2.78 23.33 -0.18
CA PRO A 4 -1.54 23.93 0.31
C PRO A 4 -0.51 22.82 0.53
N HIS A 5 0.69 22.99 -0.03
CA HIS A 5 1.79 22.06 0.21
C HIS A 5 2.38 22.37 1.60
N GLU A 6 2.19 21.44 2.54
CA GLU A 6 2.65 21.59 3.93
C GLU A 6 3.85 20.69 4.22
N ALA A 7 4.67 21.09 5.18
CA ALA A 7 5.87 20.34 5.58
C ALA A 7 6.10 20.48 7.09
N VAL A 8 6.63 19.42 7.70
CA VAL A 8 7.07 19.37 9.11
C VAL A 8 8.59 19.50 9.20
N ASN A 9 9.08 20.26 10.18
CA ASN A 9 10.51 20.41 10.40
C ASN A 9 11.03 19.52 11.53
N HIS A 10 11.49 18.33 11.17
CA HIS A 10 12.06 17.37 12.12
C HIS A 10 13.32 17.89 12.85
N SER A 11 14.05 18.87 12.27
CA SER A 11 15.28 19.40 12.91
C SER A 11 15.02 20.19 14.18
N VAL A 12 13.80 20.70 14.37
CA VAL A 12 13.35 21.40 15.58
C VAL A 12 12.45 20.54 16.45
N GLY A 13 12.35 19.23 16.17
CA GLY A 13 11.50 18.30 16.90
C GLY A 13 10.01 18.42 16.57
N GLU A 14 9.64 19.00 15.42
CA GLU A 14 8.27 19.04 14.94
C GLU A 14 7.96 17.76 14.13
N TYR A 15 7.09 16.91 14.69
CA TYR A 15 6.70 15.62 14.09
C TYR A 15 5.24 15.60 13.58
N VAL A 16 4.41 16.55 14.04
CA VAL A 16 3.00 16.67 13.65
C VAL A 16 2.66 18.16 13.52
N ARG A 17 2.12 18.55 12.37
CA ARG A 17 1.48 19.86 12.17
C ARG A 17 0.09 19.63 11.59
N GLU A 18 -0.93 19.66 12.44
CA GLU A 18 -2.31 19.31 12.05
C GLU A 18 -2.38 17.97 11.27
N MET A 19 -2.79 18.00 10.00
CA MET A 19 -2.87 16.83 9.11
C MET A 19 -1.55 16.58 8.34
N ALA A 20 -0.57 17.47 8.43
CA ALA A 20 0.74 17.30 7.83
C ALA A 20 1.65 16.48 8.76
N HIS A 21 1.79 15.19 8.47
CA HIS A 21 2.73 14.28 9.12
C HIS A 21 3.12 13.11 8.20
N THR A 22 4.30 12.51 8.41
CA THR A 22 4.79 11.38 7.58
C THR A 22 4.45 9.99 8.12
N ASN A 23 3.92 9.91 9.36
CA ASN A 23 3.66 8.66 10.09
C ASN A 23 2.85 7.62 9.29
N GLY A 24 1.81 8.05 8.56
CA GLY A 24 0.98 7.16 7.74
C GLY A 24 1.78 6.49 6.62
N MET A 25 2.56 7.28 5.88
CA MET A 25 3.41 6.77 4.80
C MET A 25 4.53 5.87 5.32
N GLU A 26 5.15 6.23 6.45
CA GLU A 26 6.19 5.41 7.08
C GLU A 26 5.64 4.05 7.56
N SER A 27 4.43 4.05 8.14
CA SER A 27 3.72 2.82 8.52
C SER A 27 3.44 1.94 7.31
N PHE A 28 2.95 2.53 6.21
CA PHE A 28 2.72 1.84 4.95
C PHE A 28 4.00 1.18 4.38
N TRP A 29 5.10 1.93 4.31
CA TRP A 29 6.38 1.37 3.84
C TRP A 29 6.95 0.31 4.77
N SER A 30 6.70 0.42 6.08
CA SER A 30 7.09 -0.60 7.05
C SER A 30 6.34 -1.92 6.82
N MET A 31 5.05 -1.86 6.46
CA MET A 31 4.28 -3.06 6.08
C MET A 31 4.83 -3.71 4.81
N ILE A 32 5.15 -2.93 3.77
CA ILE A 32 5.73 -3.46 2.51
C ILE A 32 7.04 -4.19 2.79
N LYS A 33 7.95 -3.58 3.57
CA LYS A 33 9.24 -4.20 3.93
C LYS A 33 9.06 -5.52 4.67
N ARG A 34 8.12 -5.61 5.60
CA ARG A 34 7.79 -6.88 6.28
C ARG A 34 7.24 -7.92 5.32
N GLY A 35 6.36 -7.52 4.40
CA GLY A 35 5.81 -8.39 3.38
C GLY A 35 6.86 -8.93 2.40
N TYR A 36 7.85 -8.09 2.04
CA TYR A 36 8.99 -8.52 1.23
C TYR A 36 9.80 -9.61 1.93
N ILE A 37 10.12 -9.42 3.21
CA ILE A 37 10.93 -10.37 3.99
C ILE A 37 10.15 -11.66 4.29
N GLY A 38 8.87 -11.58 4.64
CA GLY A 38 8.10 -12.71 5.14
C GLY A 38 7.25 -13.44 4.09
N THR A 39 6.49 -12.71 3.27
CA THR A 39 5.51 -13.32 2.37
C THR A 39 6.13 -13.68 1.02
N PHE A 40 6.83 -12.72 0.41
CA PHE A 40 7.24 -12.85 -0.99
C PHE A 40 8.69 -13.29 -1.18
N HIS A 41 9.55 -13.11 -0.18
CA HIS A 41 11.00 -13.40 -0.16
C HIS A 41 11.84 -12.70 -1.26
N HIS A 42 11.25 -12.36 -2.40
CA HIS A 42 11.83 -11.62 -3.52
C HIS A 42 10.73 -10.91 -4.33
N PHE A 43 10.97 -9.65 -4.68
CA PHE A 43 10.15 -8.90 -5.63
C PHE A 43 10.88 -8.80 -6.97
N SER A 44 10.24 -9.33 -8.01
CA SER A 44 10.67 -9.03 -9.37
C SER A 44 10.36 -7.58 -9.70
N ALA A 45 11.37 -6.82 -10.18
CA ALA A 45 11.19 -5.44 -10.61
C ALA A 45 10.06 -5.28 -11.65
N LYS A 46 9.90 -6.28 -12.55
CA LYS A 46 8.83 -6.34 -13.55
C LYS A 46 7.42 -6.23 -12.94
N HIS A 47 7.23 -6.75 -11.73
CA HIS A 47 5.93 -6.83 -11.08
C HIS A 47 5.81 -5.88 -9.87
N LEU A 48 6.78 -4.99 -9.66
CA LEU A 48 6.82 -4.11 -8.48
C LEU A 48 5.50 -3.34 -8.27
N GLN A 49 4.93 -2.81 -9.36
CA GLN A 49 3.65 -2.11 -9.32
C GLN A 49 2.51 -2.99 -8.77
N ARG A 50 2.49 -4.28 -9.09
CA ARG A 50 1.44 -5.21 -8.63
C ARG A 50 1.54 -5.45 -7.12
N TYR A 51 2.75 -5.63 -6.60
CA TYR A 51 2.98 -5.74 -5.16
C TYR A 51 2.54 -4.46 -4.44
N VAL A 52 2.98 -3.29 -4.90
CA VAL A 52 2.60 -2.01 -4.27
C VAL A 52 1.08 -1.80 -4.30
N THR A 53 0.43 -2.13 -5.42
CA THR A 53 -1.04 -2.02 -5.56
C THR A 53 -1.77 -2.94 -4.58
N GLU A 54 -1.29 -4.17 -4.37
CA GLU A 54 -1.86 -5.10 -3.40
C GLU A 54 -1.73 -4.56 -1.95
N PHE A 55 -0.56 -4.04 -1.57
CA PHE A 55 -0.37 -3.43 -0.25
C PHE A 55 -1.22 -2.18 -0.06
N ALA A 56 -1.37 -1.35 -1.08
CA ALA A 56 -2.25 -0.18 -1.05
C ALA A 56 -3.71 -0.60 -0.88
N GLY A 57 -4.16 -1.61 -1.63
CA GLY A 57 -5.48 -2.21 -1.46
C GLY A 57 -5.72 -2.65 -0.02
N ARG A 58 -4.83 -3.50 0.52
CA ARG A 58 -4.90 -3.95 1.93
C ARG A 58 -4.92 -2.80 2.93
N HIS A 59 -4.12 -1.76 2.72
CA HIS A 59 -4.08 -0.61 3.60
C HIS A 59 -5.39 0.19 3.57
N ASN A 60 -6.06 0.27 2.42
CA ASN A 60 -7.33 1.00 2.28
C ASN A 60 -8.52 0.23 2.87
N MET A 61 -8.49 -1.11 2.81
CA MET A 61 -9.54 -1.98 3.36
C MET A 61 -9.31 -2.36 4.83
N ARG A 62 -8.27 -1.86 5.49
CA ARG A 62 -7.82 -2.31 6.83
C ARG A 62 -8.83 -2.09 7.96
N ASP A 63 -9.72 -1.11 7.79
CA ASP A 63 -10.71 -0.73 8.80
C ASP A 63 -12.06 -1.44 8.57
N LEU A 64 -12.19 -2.24 7.51
CA LEU A 64 -13.39 -3.03 7.19
C LEU A 64 -13.45 -4.32 8.01
N ASP A 65 -14.67 -4.84 8.22
CA ASP A 65 -14.84 -6.19 8.78
C ASP A 65 -14.27 -7.26 7.83
N THR A 66 -13.96 -8.44 8.37
CA THR A 66 -13.40 -9.55 7.60
C THR A 66 -14.29 -9.94 6.42
N LEU A 67 -15.61 -9.99 6.61
CA LEU A 67 -16.54 -10.35 5.52
C LEU A 67 -16.55 -9.29 4.42
N ASP A 68 -16.50 -8.02 4.81
CA ASP A 68 -16.46 -6.89 3.87
C ASP A 68 -15.13 -6.87 3.09
N GLN A 69 -14.00 -7.14 3.75
CA GLN A 69 -12.71 -7.29 3.07
C GLN A 69 -12.75 -8.42 2.03
N MET A 70 -13.35 -9.56 2.38
CA MET A 70 -13.50 -10.68 1.45
C MET A 70 -14.38 -10.29 0.25
N ALA A 71 -15.48 -9.59 0.48
CA ALA A 71 -16.37 -9.12 -0.57
C ALA A 71 -15.67 -8.16 -1.53
N GLU A 72 -14.97 -7.15 -1.01
CA GLU A 72 -14.18 -6.18 -1.80
C GLU A 72 -13.10 -6.85 -2.65
N ILE A 73 -12.41 -7.86 -2.09
CA ILE A 73 -11.40 -8.63 -2.82
C ILE A 73 -12.04 -9.39 -3.97
N VAL A 74 -13.17 -10.05 -3.74
CA VAL A 74 -13.86 -10.83 -4.78
C VAL A 74 -14.41 -9.93 -5.88
N ASP A 75 -14.98 -8.78 -5.54
CA ASP A 75 -15.46 -7.80 -6.52
C ASP A 75 -14.31 -7.27 -7.39
N GLY A 76 -13.18 -6.94 -6.77
CA GLY A 76 -11.97 -6.52 -7.48
C GLY A 76 -11.35 -7.57 -8.41
N MET A 77 -11.74 -8.84 -8.29
CA MET A 77 -11.31 -9.92 -9.19
C MET A 77 -12.18 -10.05 -10.45
N ILE A 78 -13.37 -9.44 -10.49
CA ILE A 78 -14.28 -9.54 -11.63
C ILE A 78 -13.59 -9.03 -12.90
N ASP A 79 -13.69 -9.82 -13.98
CA ASP A 79 -13.05 -9.58 -15.28
C ASP A 79 -11.51 -9.43 -15.25
N LYS A 80 -10.86 -9.75 -14.13
CA LYS A 80 -9.40 -9.79 -14.02
C LYS A 80 -8.93 -11.23 -14.10
N ARG A 81 -8.22 -11.58 -15.17
CA ARG A 81 -7.58 -12.89 -15.33
C ARG A 81 -6.07 -12.73 -15.52
N LEU A 82 -5.29 -13.40 -14.67
CA LEU A 82 -3.84 -13.43 -14.73
C LEU A 82 -3.38 -14.81 -15.24
N LYS A 83 -2.74 -14.87 -16.42
CA LYS A 83 -2.21 -16.13 -16.96
C LYS A 83 -0.72 -16.23 -16.65
N TYR A 84 -0.22 -17.46 -16.48
CA TYR A 84 1.20 -17.71 -16.23
C TYR A 84 2.11 -17.07 -17.28
N ARG A 85 1.76 -17.15 -18.57
CA ARG A 85 2.52 -16.52 -19.66
C ARG A 85 2.68 -15.01 -19.50
N ASP A 86 1.71 -14.34 -18.87
CA ASP A 86 1.76 -12.89 -18.65
C ASP A 86 2.73 -12.54 -17.50
N LEU A 87 3.03 -13.49 -16.61
CA LEU A 87 3.96 -13.36 -15.49
C LEU A 87 5.42 -13.58 -15.90
N VAL A 88 5.72 -14.58 -16.72
CA VAL A 88 7.11 -14.99 -17.03
C VAL A 88 7.76 -14.31 -18.25
N GLY A 89 7.07 -13.38 -18.92
CA GLY A 89 7.61 -12.60 -20.05
C GLY A 89 8.72 -11.60 -19.72
#